data_AF-A0A2R6LHX6-F1
#
_entry.id   AF-A0A2R6LHX6-F1
#
_cell.length_a   1.000
_cell.length_b   1.000
_cell.length_c   1.000
_cell.angle_alpha   90.00
_cell.angle_beta   90.00
_cell.angle_gamma   90.00
#
_symmetry.space_group_name_H-M   'P 1'
#
loop_
_entity.id
_entity.type
_entity.pdbx_description
1 polymer ?
#
loop_
_entity_poly.entity_id
_entity_poly.type
_entity_poly.pdbx_seq_one_letter_code
_entity_poly.pdbx_strand_id
1 'polypeptide(L)'
;MSTPPGEYYTEERWNNWLDRLREEDIDPEREDSARLLLNLQDDTAIAVAKIVAEYDGGELGEEPALEELARVRDIVLSEVEFDDEENEEFVRAAADAEAEEDLDSALAYCAKAGTLLFEGDDLDMDVAEEIEYGLVAEWVNGLDSLETALADPEVIDEDDE
;
A
#
# COMPACT_ATOMS: atom_id res chain seq x y z
N MET A 1 20.23 -6.80 -29.27
CA MET A 1 19.95 -8.11 -28.66
C MET A 1 18.55 -7.96 -28.08
N SER A 2 17.60 -8.80 -28.47
CA SER A 2 16.26 -8.79 -27.85
C SER A 2 16.40 -9.07 -26.36
N THR A 3 15.67 -8.30 -25.57
CA THR A 3 15.43 -8.61 -24.16
C THR A 3 14.69 -9.96 -24.09
N PRO A 4 15.17 -10.93 -23.30
CA PRO A 4 14.44 -12.18 -23.09
C PRO A 4 13.02 -11.92 -22.55
N PRO A 5 12.01 -12.71 -22.94
CA PRO A 5 10.68 -12.66 -22.33
C PRO A 5 10.79 -12.81 -20.80
N GLY A 6 10.10 -11.95 -20.06
CA GLY A 6 10.13 -11.86 -18.60
C GLY A 6 11.20 -10.93 -18.02
N GLU A 7 12.02 -10.24 -18.83
CA GLU A 7 13.08 -9.33 -18.34
C GLU A 7 12.75 -7.82 -18.47
N TYR A 8 11.57 -7.45 -19.00
CA TYR A 8 11.22 -6.03 -19.16
C TYR A 8 10.97 -5.32 -17.81
N TYR A 9 10.27 -6.00 -16.90
CA TYR A 9 9.97 -5.53 -15.55
C TYR A 9 9.82 -6.72 -14.60
N THR A 10 10.34 -6.61 -13.39
CA THR A 10 10.39 -7.71 -12.41
C THR A 10 9.80 -7.28 -11.08
N GLU A 11 9.26 -8.24 -10.32
CA GLU A 11 8.76 -8.03 -8.95
C GLU A 11 9.85 -7.47 -8.04
N GLU A 12 11.07 -7.99 -8.12
CA GLU A 12 12.21 -7.48 -7.36
C GLU A 12 12.46 -5.98 -7.63
N ARG A 13 12.33 -5.53 -8.89
CA ARG A 13 12.53 -4.12 -9.23
C ARG A 13 11.43 -3.24 -8.65
N TRP A 14 10.19 -3.72 -8.68
CA TRP A 14 9.04 -3.06 -8.07
C TRP A 14 9.18 -2.97 -6.55
N ASN A 15 9.49 -4.08 -5.88
CA ASN A 15 9.69 -4.11 -4.42
C ASN A 15 10.84 -3.19 -3.98
N ASN A 16 11.95 -3.14 -4.72
CA ASN A 16 13.02 -2.18 -4.45
C ASN A 16 12.57 -0.70 -4.53
N TRP A 17 11.53 -0.39 -5.32
CA TRP A 17 10.94 0.94 -5.32
C TRP A 17 9.99 1.15 -4.14
N LEU A 18 9.17 0.16 -3.80
CA LEU A 18 8.30 0.20 -2.62
C LEU A 18 9.11 0.38 -1.33
N ASP A 19 10.21 -0.36 -1.17
CA ASP A 19 11.10 -0.25 -0.02
C ASP A 19 11.65 1.18 0.12
N ARG A 20 12.07 1.81 -0.99
CA ARG A 20 12.52 3.21 -0.96
C ARG A 20 11.41 4.19 -0.62
N LEU A 21 10.18 3.92 -1.07
CA LEU A 21 9.03 4.75 -0.72
C LEU A 21 8.66 4.61 0.76
N ARG A 22 8.86 3.44 1.35
CA ARG A 22 8.68 3.20 2.80
C ARG A 22 9.78 3.87 3.62
N GLU A 23 11.03 3.80 3.16
CA GLU A 23 12.17 4.41 3.84
C GLU A 23 12.17 5.95 3.78
N GLU A 24 11.58 6.52 2.74
CA GLU A 24 11.47 7.97 2.57
C GLU A 24 10.14 8.47 3.14
N ASP A 25 10.17 9.43 4.07
CA ASP A 25 8.96 10.08 4.58
C ASP A 25 8.27 10.89 3.45
N ILE A 26 7.28 10.27 2.79
CA ILE A 26 6.62 10.80 1.59
C ILE A 26 5.67 11.93 1.96
N ASP A 27 6.00 13.13 1.47
CA ASP A 27 5.15 14.31 1.60
C ASP A 27 4.83 14.88 0.20
N PRO A 28 3.56 14.98 -0.19
CA PRO A 28 3.17 15.52 -1.51
C PRO A 28 3.59 16.97 -1.74
N GLU A 29 3.93 17.74 -0.69
CA GLU A 29 4.39 19.11 -0.79
C GLU A 29 5.92 19.22 -0.98
N ARG A 30 6.66 18.12 -0.77
CA ARG A 30 8.13 18.07 -0.92
C ARG A 30 8.54 17.73 -2.35
N GLU A 31 9.49 18.50 -2.90
CA GLU A 31 10.03 18.26 -4.25
C GLU A 31 10.68 16.87 -4.38
N ASP A 32 11.41 16.43 -3.35
CA ASP A 32 12.14 15.17 -3.37
C ASP A 32 11.20 13.96 -3.42
N SER A 33 10.12 13.97 -2.63
CA SER A 33 9.07 12.95 -2.63
C SER A 33 8.34 12.91 -3.98
N ALA A 34 8.00 14.07 -4.55
CA ALA A 34 7.42 14.16 -5.89
C ALA A 34 8.35 13.59 -6.97
N ARG A 35 9.66 13.87 -6.89
CA ARG A 35 10.65 13.33 -7.82
C ARG A 35 10.80 11.81 -7.67
N LEU A 36 10.73 11.28 -6.45
CA LEU A 36 10.79 9.84 -6.20
C LEU A 36 9.62 9.10 -6.87
N LEU A 37 8.39 9.62 -6.68
CA LEU A 37 7.18 9.09 -7.30
C LEU A 37 7.23 9.17 -8.84
N LEU A 38 7.73 10.28 -9.39
CA LEU A 38 7.91 10.43 -10.84
C LEU A 38 8.94 9.43 -11.39
N ASN A 39 10.04 9.20 -10.69
CA ASN A 39 11.05 8.24 -11.12
C ASN A 39 10.48 6.81 -11.14
N LEU A 40 9.68 6.42 -10.13
CA LEU A 40 8.96 5.15 -10.12
C LEU A 40 8.02 5.02 -11.33
N GLN A 41 7.19 6.03 -11.57
CA GLN A 41 6.26 6.05 -12.69
C GLN A 41 7.00 5.94 -14.04
N ASP A 42 8.07 6.71 -14.22
CA ASP A 42 8.89 6.67 -15.41
C ASP A 42 9.54 5.29 -15.60
N ASP A 43 9.96 4.64 -14.52
CA ASP A 43 10.58 3.31 -14.56
C ASP A 43 9.63 2.25 -15.16
N THR A 44 8.39 2.22 -14.68
CA THR A 44 7.32 1.36 -15.21
C THR A 44 6.95 1.75 -16.63
N ALA A 45 6.78 3.05 -16.90
CA ALA A 45 6.42 3.55 -18.22
C ALA A 45 7.49 3.22 -19.28
N ILE A 46 8.78 3.28 -18.92
CA ILE A 46 9.89 2.86 -19.79
C ILE A 46 9.81 1.37 -20.10
N ALA A 47 9.44 0.52 -19.15
CA ALA A 47 9.28 -0.91 -19.41
C ALA A 47 8.15 -1.18 -20.41
N VAL A 48 6.98 -0.56 -20.21
CA VAL A 48 5.84 -0.61 -21.14
C VAL A 48 6.24 -0.08 -22.52
N ALA A 49 6.93 1.06 -22.58
CA ALA A 49 7.36 1.66 -23.84
C ALA A 49 8.34 0.75 -24.61
N LYS A 50 9.20 0.02 -23.92
CA LYS A 50 10.11 -0.96 -24.55
C LYS A 50 9.34 -2.13 -25.16
N ILE A 51 8.36 -2.69 -24.45
CA ILE A 51 7.53 -3.79 -24.96
C ILE A 51 6.79 -3.33 -26.23
N VAL A 52 6.17 -2.15 -26.21
CA VAL A 52 5.48 -1.58 -27.37
C VAL A 52 6.44 -1.30 -28.51
N ALA A 53 7.62 -0.74 -28.24
CA ALA A 53 8.62 -0.44 -29.27
C ALA A 53 9.16 -1.71 -29.95
N GLU A 54 9.38 -2.79 -29.19
CA GLU A 54 9.84 -4.07 -29.75
C GLU A 54 8.73 -4.78 -30.55
N TYR A 55 7.45 -4.65 -30.14
CA TYR A 55 6.30 -5.08 -30.93
C TYR A 55 6.18 -4.32 -32.25
N ASP A 56 6.21 -2.98 -32.20
CA ASP A 56 6.16 -2.11 -33.37
C ASP A 56 7.36 -2.34 -34.31
N GLY A 57 8.52 -2.69 -33.74
CA GLY A 57 9.75 -3.05 -34.46
C GLY A 57 9.73 -4.46 -35.08
N GLY A 58 8.74 -5.28 -34.74
CA GLY A 58 8.63 -6.68 -35.18
C GLY A 58 9.65 -7.62 -34.52
N GLU A 59 10.32 -7.18 -33.46
CA GLU A 59 11.22 -8.00 -32.64
C GLU A 59 10.43 -8.87 -31.66
N LEU A 60 9.23 -8.42 -31.27
CA LEU A 60 8.29 -9.13 -30.39
C LEU A 60 6.97 -9.39 -31.12
N GLY A 61 6.44 -10.61 -30.98
CA GLY A 61 5.10 -10.94 -31.50
C GLY A 61 3.98 -10.34 -30.65
N GLU A 62 2.76 -10.29 -31.19
CA GLU A 62 1.58 -9.76 -30.48
C GLU A 62 1.29 -10.51 -29.18
N GLU A 63 1.21 -11.84 -29.24
CA GLU A 63 0.94 -12.68 -28.06
C GLU A 63 2.01 -12.47 -26.96
N PRO A 64 3.33 -12.60 -27.24
CA PRO A 64 4.37 -12.26 -26.27
C PRO A 64 4.29 -10.83 -25.73
N ALA A 65 3.99 -9.83 -26.57
CA ALA A 65 3.87 -8.45 -26.11
C ALA A 65 2.72 -8.27 -25.12
N LEU A 66 1.57 -8.90 -25.38
CA LEU A 66 0.44 -8.89 -24.47
C LEU A 66 0.74 -9.63 -23.17
N GLU A 67 1.45 -10.76 -23.22
CA GLU A 67 1.89 -11.48 -22.03
C GLU A 67 2.83 -10.65 -21.16
N GLU A 68 3.79 -9.93 -21.76
CA GLU A 68 4.68 -9.04 -21.02
C GLU A 68 3.93 -7.85 -20.43
N LEU A 69 3.02 -7.21 -21.17
CA LEU A 69 2.19 -6.13 -20.63
C LEU A 69 1.29 -6.60 -19.48
N ALA A 70 0.71 -7.79 -19.60
CA ALA A 70 -0.06 -8.40 -18.52
C ALA A 70 0.82 -8.64 -17.30
N ARG A 71 2.04 -9.15 -17.48
CA ARG A 71 3.00 -9.34 -16.38
C ARG A 71 3.35 -8.02 -15.69
N VAL A 72 3.67 -6.96 -16.43
CA VAL A 72 3.94 -5.63 -15.83
C VAL A 72 2.73 -5.14 -15.04
N ARG A 73 1.52 -5.27 -15.59
CA ARG A 73 0.28 -4.91 -14.91
C ARG A 73 0.11 -5.72 -13.62
N ASP A 74 0.30 -7.03 -13.67
CA ASP A 74 0.08 -7.91 -12.52
C ASP A 74 1.10 -7.61 -11.40
N ILE A 75 2.33 -7.22 -11.74
CA ILE A 75 3.34 -6.76 -10.75
C ILE A 75 2.95 -5.42 -10.11
N VAL A 76 2.50 -4.45 -10.91
CA VAL A 76 2.21 -3.09 -10.42
C VAL A 76 0.89 -3.02 -9.66
N LEU A 77 -0.06 -3.90 -9.99
CA LEU A 77 -1.39 -3.96 -9.38
C LEU A 77 -1.53 -5.13 -8.41
N SER A 78 -0.49 -5.91 -8.14
CA SER A 78 -0.54 -6.90 -7.06
C SER A 78 -0.81 -6.16 -5.74
N GLU A 79 -1.72 -6.71 -4.94
CA GLU A 79 -1.91 -6.26 -3.56
C GLU A 79 -0.54 -6.27 -2.86
N VAL A 80 -0.16 -5.13 -2.32
CA VAL A 80 1.04 -5.02 -1.50
C VAL A 80 0.59 -5.42 -0.11
N GLU A 81 0.98 -6.60 0.34
CA GLU A 81 0.82 -6.99 1.74
C GLU A 81 1.60 -5.97 2.58
N PHE A 82 0.90 -5.21 3.41
CA PHE A 82 1.55 -4.48 4.48
C PHE A 82 1.75 -5.51 5.60
N ASP A 83 2.98 -5.60 6.12
CA ASP A 83 3.22 -6.52 7.22
C ASP A 83 2.43 -6.03 8.44
N ASP A 84 1.91 -6.95 9.26
CA ASP A 84 1.23 -6.63 10.51
C ASP A 84 2.13 -5.71 11.38
N GLU A 85 3.46 -5.86 11.26
CA GLU A 85 4.47 -4.99 11.89
C GLU A 85 4.34 -3.50 11.48
N GLU A 86 3.95 -3.20 10.23
CA GLU A 86 3.75 -1.82 9.74
C GLU A 86 2.47 -1.20 10.36
N ASN A 87 1.42 -2.01 10.53
CA ASN A 87 0.19 -1.62 11.21
C ASN A 87 0.43 -1.28 12.68
N GLU A 88 1.15 -2.14 13.40
CA GLU A 88 1.51 -1.90 14.79
C GLU A 88 2.41 -0.66 14.96
N GLU A 89 3.33 -0.41 14.01
CA GLU A 89 4.17 0.79 14.02
C GLU A 89 3.34 2.07 13.95
N PHE A 90 2.30 2.11 13.11
CA PHE A 90 1.39 3.26 13.07
C PHE A 90 0.62 3.46 14.37
N VAL A 91 0.19 2.39 15.04
CA VAL A 91 -0.47 2.50 16.35
C VAL A 91 0.49 3.04 17.42
N ARG A 92 1.74 2.57 17.44
CA ARG A 92 2.77 3.09 18.35
C ARG A 92 3.10 4.55 18.08
N ALA A 93 3.26 4.93 16.81
CA ALA A 93 3.50 6.31 16.41
C ALA A 93 2.32 7.23 16.78
N ALA A 94 1.08 6.73 16.69
CA ALA A 94 -0.09 7.46 17.15
C ALA A 94 -0.05 7.70 18.67
N ALA A 95 0.30 6.67 19.45
CA ALA A 95 0.39 6.76 20.91
C ALA A 95 1.52 7.73 21.35
N ASP A 96 2.67 7.69 20.69
CA ASP A 96 3.77 8.64 20.93
C ASP A 96 3.32 10.08 20.63
N ALA A 97 2.64 10.31 19.50
CA ALA A 97 2.10 11.63 19.15
C ALA A 97 1.05 12.12 20.16
N GLU A 98 0.18 11.23 20.67
CA GLU A 98 -0.76 11.57 21.75
C GLU A 98 -0.01 12.00 23.02
N ALA A 99 1.03 11.26 23.41
CA ALA A 99 1.84 11.59 24.58
C ALA A 99 2.56 12.94 24.45
N GLU A 100 2.85 13.36 23.22
CA GLU A 100 3.39 14.68 22.88
C GLU A 100 2.33 15.78 22.74
N GLU A 101 1.06 15.48 23.02
CA GLU A 101 -0.11 16.34 22.84
C GLU A 101 -0.34 16.79 21.37
N ASP A 102 0.25 16.09 20.40
CA ASP A 102 0.05 16.31 18.95
C ASP A 102 -1.08 15.42 18.42
N LEU A 103 -2.31 15.84 18.68
CA LEU A 103 -3.52 15.10 18.31
C LEU A 103 -3.75 15.01 16.80
N ASP A 104 -3.25 15.97 16.02
CA ASP A 104 -3.40 15.96 14.56
C ASP A 104 -2.55 14.83 13.96
N SER A 105 -1.31 14.70 14.42
CA SER A 105 -0.42 13.59 14.04
C SER A 105 -0.93 12.25 14.57
N ALA A 106 -1.40 12.19 15.83
CA ALA A 106 -1.97 10.97 16.41
C ALA A 106 -3.16 10.45 15.60
N LEU A 107 -4.09 11.34 15.22
CA LEU A 107 -5.24 10.98 14.39
C LEU A 107 -4.81 10.53 12.98
N ALA A 108 -3.81 11.18 12.38
CA ALA A 108 -3.30 10.81 11.07
C ALA A 108 -2.70 9.39 11.06
N TYR A 109 -1.92 9.03 12.09
CA TYR A 109 -1.37 7.69 12.23
C TYR A 109 -2.45 6.63 12.51
N CYS A 110 -3.42 6.92 13.38
CA CYS A 110 -4.58 6.02 13.58
C CYS A 110 -5.39 5.81 12.29
N ALA A 111 -5.59 6.86 11.48
CA ALA A 111 -6.31 6.74 10.21
C ALA A 111 -5.54 5.92 9.17
N LYS A 112 -4.20 6.00 9.16
CA LYS A 112 -3.35 5.14 8.33
C LYS A 112 -3.49 3.67 8.72
N ALA A 113 -3.36 3.35 10.02
CA ALA A 113 -3.58 2.00 10.54
C ALA A 113 -4.99 1.48 10.19
N GLY A 114 -6.02 2.32 10.36
CA GLY A 114 -7.38 1.97 9.98
C GLY A 114 -7.56 1.72 8.48
N THR A 115 -6.80 2.37 7.59
CA THR A 115 -6.88 2.15 6.14
C THR A 115 -6.33 0.78 5.74
N LEU A 116 -5.24 0.35 6.38
CA LEU A 116 -4.63 -0.96 6.14
C LEU A 116 -5.57 -2.10 6.55
N LEU A 117 -6.30 -1.96 7.66
CA LEU A 117 -7.37 -2.89 8.06
C LEU A 117 -8.45 -3.09 6.96
N PHE A 118 -8.75 -2.05 6.17
CA PHE A 118 -9.70 -2.17 5.05
C PHE A 118 -9.10 -2.86 3.82
N GLU A 119 -7.77 -2.89 3.68
CA GLU A 119 -7.07 -3.51 2.56
C GLU A 119 -6.80 -5.00 2.78
N GLY A 120 -7.16 -5.54 3.96
CA GLY A 120 -7.17 -6.97 4.28
C GLY A 120 -6.13 -7.42 5.28
N ASP A 121 -5.35 -6.49 5.84
CA ASP A 121 -4.40 -6.76 6.92
C ASP A 121 -5.12 -6.79 8.27
N ASP A 122 -4.71 -7.69 9.18
CA ASP A 122 -5.28 -7.80 10.52
C ASP A 122 -4.53 -6.83 11.48
N LEU A 123 -5.20 -6.33 12.51
CA LEU A 123 -4.52 -5.60 13.59
C LEU A 123 -4.30 -6.55 14.77
N ASP A 124 -3.04 -6.77 15.15
CA ASP A 124 -2.75 -7.50 16.39
C ASP A 124 -3.15 -6.65 17.60
N MET A 125 -4.23 -7.03 18.26
CA MET A 125 -4.77 -6.35 19.43
C MET A 125 -3.81 -6.36 20.64
N ASP A 126 -2.75 -7.16 20.63
CA ASP A 126 -1.68 -7.09 21.64
C ASP A 126 -1.05 -5.68 21.67
N VAL A 127 -0.98 -4.97 20.53
CA VAL A 127 -0.45 -3.59 20.47
C VAL A 127 -1.30 -2.60 21.28
N ALA A 128 -2.62 -2.81 21.34
CA ALA A 128 -3.53 -1.96 22.09
C ALA A 128 -3.35 -2.14 23.61
N GLU A 129 -2.85 -3.30 24.05
CA GLU A 129 -2.50 -3.57 25.45
C GLU A 129 -1.15 -2.95 25.85
N GLU A 130 -0.27 -2.66 24.89
CA GLU A 130 1.05 -2.07 25.10
C GLU A 130 1.02 -0.54 25.27
N ILE A 131 0.00 0.13 24.72
CA ILE A 131 -0.13 1.59 24.74
C ILE A 131 -0.83 2.11 26.01
N GLU A 132 -0.48 3.32 26.45
CA GLU A 132 -1.12 3.95 27.60
C GLU A 132 -2.60 4.27 27.29
N TYR A 133 -3.48 4.12 28.28
CA TYR A 133 -4.90 4.43 28.12
C TYR A 133 -5.09 5.91 27.80
N GLY A 134 -5.62 6.18 26.61
CA GLY A 134 -5.79 7.51 26.02
C GLY A 134 -6.75 7.50 24.84
N LEU A 135 -6.78 8.59 24.08
CA LEU A 135 -7.61 8.75 22.89
C LEU A 135 -7.26 7.72 21.80
N VAL A 136 -5.98 7.45 21.59
CA VAL A 136 -5.49 6.47 20.61
C VAL A 136 -5.97 5.07 20.97
N ALA A 137 -5.91 4.69 22.24
CA ALA A 137 -6.43 3.40 22.70
C ALA A 137 -7.94 3.25 22.44
N GLU A 138 -8.73 4.31 22.67
CA GLU A 138 -10.17 4.29 22.35
C GLU A 138 -10.43 4.20 20.84
N TRP A 139 -9.64 4.88 20.02
CA TRP A 139 -9.76 4.82 18.56
C TRP A 139 -9.38 3.47 17.98
N VAL A 140 -8.29 2.87 18.46
CA VAL A 140 -7.84 1.51 18.05
C VAL A 140 -8.92 0.47 18.36
N ASN A 141 -9.50 0.49 19.57
CA ASN A 141 -10.64 -0.38 19.91
C ASN A 141 -11.85 -0.14 18.99
N GLY A 142 -12.06 1.10 18.55
CA GLY A 142 -13.09 1.44 17.57
C GLY A 142 -12.82 0.86 16.19
N LEU A 143 -11.55 0.77 15.76
CA LEU A 143 -11.15 0.16 14.49
C LEU A 143 -11.38 -1.36 14.49
N ASP A 144 -10.98 -2.07 15.55
CA ASP A 144 -11.26 -3.51 15.74
C ASP A 144 -12.77 -3.82 15.69
N SER A 145 -13.58 -2.96 16.35
CA SER A 145 -15.04 -3.09 16.30
C SER A 145 -15.60 -2.89 14.88
N LEU A 146 -15.00 -1.99 14.09
CA LEU A 146 -15.40 -1.74 12.70
C LEU A 146 -15.01 -2.92 11.80
N GLU A 147 -13.79 -3.42 11.92
CA GLU A 147 -13.29 -4.59 11.20
C GLU A 147 -14.19 -5.80 11.44
N THR A 148 -14.49 -6.12 12.70
CA THR A 148 -15.40 -7.20 13.07
C THR A 148 -16.79 -7.04 12.43
N ALA A 149 -17.33 -5.81 12.41
CA ALA A 149 -18.63 -5.52 11.80
C ALA A 149 -18.61 -5.64 10.26
N LEU A 150 -17.47 -5.42 9.61
CA LEU A 150 -17.30 -5.54 8.17
C LEU A 150 -17.07 -6.98 7.72
N ALA A 151 -16.44 -7.80 8.57
CA ALA A 151 -16.25 -9.23 8.32
C ALA A 151 -17.57 -10.03 8.33
N ASP A 152 -18.55 -9.59 9.14
CA ASP A 152 -19.90 -10.17 9.18
C ASP A 152 -20.98 -9.07 9.10
N PRO A 153 -21.23 -8.51 7.91
CA PRO A 153 -22.20 -7.44 7.75
C PRO A 153 -23.61 -8.01 7.95
N GLU A 154 -24.29 -7.59 9.04
CA GLU A 154 -25.71 -7.91 9.22
C GLU A 154 -26.51 -7.39 8.02
N VAL A 155 -27.11 -8.31 7.25
CA VAL A 155 -28.07 -7.96 6.21
C VAL A 155 -29.33 -7.46 6.90
N ILE A 156 -29.57 -6.15 6.86
CA ILE A 156 -30.85 -5.60 7.29
C ILE A 156 -31.88 -5.96 6.22
N ASP A 157 -32.67 -6.99 6.49
CA ASP A 157 -33.87 -7.26 5.70
C ASP A 157 -34.84 -6.07 5.85
N GLU A 158 -35.20 -5.41 4.75
CA GLU A 158 -36.09 -4.24 4.72
C GLU A 158 -37.54 -4.55 5.17
N ASP A 159 -37.81 -5.73 5.74
CA ASP A 159 -39.15 -6.27 6.01
C ASP A 159 -39.62 -6.13 7.48
N ASP A 160 -38.93 -5.38 8.33
CA ASP A 160 -39.41 -5.04 9.68
C ASP A 160 -40.00 -3.60 9.75
N GLU A 161 -41.19 -3.41 9.16
CA GLU A 161 -42.16 -2.35 9.49
C GLU A 161 -43.33 -2.89 10.34
#